data_AF-A0A944JF96-F1
#
_entry.id   AF-A0A944JF96-F1
#
_cell.length_a   1.000
_cell.length_b   1.000
_cell.length_c   1.000
_cell.angle_alpha   90.00
_cell.angle_beta   90.00
_cell.angle_gamma   90.00
#
_symmetry.space_group_name_H-M   'P 1'
#
loop_
_entity.id
_entity.type
_entity.pdbx_description
1 polymer ?
#
loop_
_entity_poly.entity_id
_entity_poly.type
_entity_poly.pdbx_seq_one_letter_code
_entity_poly.pdbx_strand_id
1 'polypeptide(L)'
;MLAVSERVPGYGRTPDQTIWHKPTPGHRCDGACDFHPIACSSEEGIVAPGPKQDVPIRLDKEHEAWCTDCLAINITGKQSTTQEPPR
;
A
#
# COMPACT_ATOMS: atom_id res chain seq x y z
N MET A 1 5.98 1.98 -7.08
CA MET A 1 6.19 1.59 -5.67
C MET A 1 5.30 0.40 -5.44
N LEU A 2 5.84 -0.69 -4.90
CA LEU A 2 5.05 -1.89 -4.68
C LEU A 2 3.93 -1.61 -3.67
N ALA A 3 2.69 -1.87 -4.07
CA ALA A 3 1.48 -1.58 -3.31
C ALA A 3 0.47 -2.73 -3.42
N VAL A 4 -0.48 -2.75 -2.50
CA VAL A 4 -1.69 -3.59 -2.57
C VAL A 4 -2.93 -2.72 -2.43
N SER A 5 -3.99 -3.10 -3.14
CA SER A 5 -5.25 -2.35 -3.20
C SER A 5 -6.23 -2.86 -2.14
N GLU A 6 -6.77 -1.93 -1.36
CA GLU A 6 -7.99 -2.12 -0.58
C GLU A 6 -9.15 -1.44 -1.33
N ARG A 7 -10.24 -2.18 -1.54
CA ARG A 7 -11.48 -1.60 -2.10
C ARG A 7 -12.37 -1.20 -0.94
N VAL A 8 -12.61 0.10 -0.81
CA VAL A 8 -13.54 0.66 0.17
C VAL A 8 -14.86 0.97 -0.55
N PRO A 9 -15.96 0.24 -0.25
CA PRO A 9 -17.25 0.49 -0.88
C PRO A 9 -17.74 1.90 -0.61
N GLY A 10 -18.22 2.57 -1.66
CA GLY A 10 -18.92 3.84 -1.52
C GLY A 10 -20.37 3.62 -1.06
N TYR A 11 -20.95 4.64 -0.42
CA TYR A 11 -22.36 4.62 -0.01
C TYR A 11 -23.19 5.62 -0.84
N GLY A 12 -24.36 5.17 -1.29
CA GLY A 12 -25.32 5.98 -2.04
C GLY A 12 -24.81 6.34 -3.44
N ARG A 13 -24.56 7.64 -3.68
CA ARG A 13 -24.00 8.15 -4.96
C ARG A 13 -22.47 8.28 -4.94
N THR A 14 -21.83 7.87 -3.86
CA THR A 14 -20.37 7.92 -3.73
C THR A 14 -19.78 6.69 -4.42
N PRO A 15 -18.84 6.86 -5.35
CA PRO A 15 -18.16 5.72 -5.97
C PRO A 15 -17.20 5.06 -4.98
N ASP A 16 -16.96 3.77 -5.20
CA ASP A 16 -15.96 3.00 -4.47
C ASP A 16 -14.58 3.65 -4.57
N GLN A 17 -13.82 3.59 -3.50
CA GLN A 17 -12.46 4.09 -3.44
C GLN A 17 -11.47 2.91 -3.49
N THR A 18 -10.36 3.12 -4.18
CA THR A 18 -9.20 2.23 -4.10
C THR A 18 -8.15 2.89 -3.23
N ILE A 19 -7.86 2.28 -2.08
CA ILE A 19 -6.81 2.75 -1.19
C ILE A 19 -5.57 1.87 -1.38
N TRP A 20 -4.44 2.51 -1.67
CA TRP A 20 -3.17 1.85 -1.85
C TRP A 20 -2.39 1.78 -0.55
N HIS A 21 -1.93 0.57 -0.21
CA HIS A 21 -1.12 0.32 0.98
C HIS A 21 0.25 -0.23 0.59
N LYS A 22 1.26 0.11 1.40
CA LYS A 22 2.57 -0.51 1.31
C LYS A 22 2.49 -1.91 1.92
N PRO A 23 2.82 -2.99 1.19
CA PRO A 23 2.83 -4.32 1.76
C PRO A 23 3.99 -4.48 2.75
N THR A 24 3.80 -5.31 3.77
CA THR A 24 4.89 -5.67 4.68
C THR A 24 6.03 -6.37 3.92
N PRO A 25 7.29 -5.96 4.11
CA PRO A 25 8.43 -6.56 3.41
C PRO A 25 8.55 -8.05 3.72
N GLY A 26 8.94 -8.84 2.72
CA GLY A 26 9.13 -10.29 2.86
C GLY A 26 7.84 -11.11 2.79
N HIS A 27 6.65 -10.50 2.82
CA HIS A 27 5.40 -11.24 2.67
C HIS A 27 5.20 -11.72 1.23
N ARG A 28 5.20 -13.03 1.01
CA ARG A 28 5.07 -13.66 -0.32
C ARG A 28 3.60 -13.92 -0.66
N CYS A 29 2.87 -12.84 -0.90
CA CYS A 29 1.54 -12.91 -1.49
C CYS A 29 1.53 -12.26 -2.87
N ASP A 30 0.97 -12.95 -3.86
CA ASP A 30 0.88 -12.55 -5.28
C ASP A 30 -0.52 -12.11 -5.71
N GLY A 31 -1.47 -12.04 -4.76
CA GLY A 31 -2.87 -11.66 -5.01
C GLY A 31 -3.86 -12.82 -4.87
N ALA A 32 -3.39 -14.05 -4.62
CA ALA A 32 -4.24 -15.21 -4.36
C ALA A 32 -4.34 -15.57 -2.86
N CYS A 33 -4.07 -14.61 -1.96
CA CYS A 33 -4.09 -14.86 -0.53
C CYS A 33 -5.33 -14.25 0.09
N ASP A 34 -5.77 -14.82 1.20
CA ASP A 34 -6.92 -14.29 1.93
C ASP A 34 -6.58 -13.01 2.71
N PHE A 35 -5.28 -12.72 2.88
CA PHE A 35 -4.82 -11.59 3.69
C PHE A 35 -3.49 -11.00 3.19
N HIS A 36 -3.39 -9.67 3.22
CA HIS A 36 -2.16 -8.91 3.05
C HIS A 36 -1.84 -8.06 4.27
N PRO A 37 -0.75 -8.35 5.01
CA PRO A 37 -0.26 -7.42 6.02
C PRO A 37 0.26 -6.14 5.36
N ILE A 38 -0.06 -5.01 5.99
CA ILE A 38 0.32 -3.67 5.52
C ILE A 38 1.39 -3.07 6.43
N ALA A 39 2.30 -2.28 5.87
CA ALA A 39 3.46 -1.80 6.63
C ALA A 39 3.11 -0.80 7.75
N CYS A 40 1.94 -0.17 7.70
CA CYS A 40 1.50 0.80 8.72
C CYS A 40 0.84 0.15 9.95
N SER A 41 0.57 -1.15 9.94
CA SER A 41 -0.04 -1.86 11.09
C SER A 41 0.48 -3.28 11.22
N SER A 42 0.79 -3.70 12.44
CA SER A 42 1.17 -5.09 12.74
C SER A 42 -0.03 -6.01 12.97
N GLU A 43 -1.21 -5.44 13.17
CA GLU A 43 -2.44 -6.16 13.53
C GLU A 43 -3.49 -6.15 12.41
N GLU A 44 -3.45 -5.10 11.58
CA GLU A 44 -4.40 -4.91 10.48
C GLU A 44 -3.78 -5.28 9.12
N GLY A 45 -4.66 -5.47 8.14
CA GLY A 45 -4.28 -5.73 6.78
C GLY A 45 -5.49 -5.87 5.87
N ILE A 46 -5.24 -6.12 4.60
CA ILE A 46 -6.27 -6.18 3.58
C ILE A 46 -6.73 -7.63 3.46
N VAL A 47 -8.04 -7.87 3.61
CA VAL A 47 -8.65 -9.18 3.37
C VAL A 47 -8.99 -9.32 1.89
N ALA A 48 -8.72 -10.51 1.33
CA ALA A 48 -8.85 -10.81 -0.10
C ALA A 48 -8.24 -9.71 -1.01
N PRO A 49 -6.96 -9.34 -0.79
CA PRO A 49 -6.27 -8.30 -1.54
C PRO A 49 -6.20 -8.62 -3.03
N GLY A 50 -6.18 -7.57 -3.84
CA GLY A 50 -5.71 -7.67 -5.22
C GLY A 50 -4.21 -8.02 -5.31
N PRO A 51 -3.72 -8.38 -6.51
CA PRO A 51 -2.30 -8.60 -6.73
C PRO A 51 -1.48 -7.34 -6.40
N LYS A 52 -0.22 -7.55 -6.00
CA LYS A 52 0.71 -6.43 -5.82
C LYS A 52 0.94 -5.71 -7.14
N GLN A 53 0.99 -4.39 -7.09
CA GLN A 53 1.17 -3.54 -8.26
C GLN A 53 2.18 -2.44 -7.99
N ASP A 54 2.87 -2.00 -9.04
CA ASP A 54 3.71 -0.82 -8.98
C ASP A 54 2.89 0.43 -9.19
N VAL A 55 2.67 1.16 -8.09
CA VAL A 55 1.81 2.34 -8.05
C VAL A 55 2.66 3.61 -7.85
N PRO A 56 2.38 4.71 -8.56
CA PRO A 56 3.09 5.97 -8.36
C PRO A 56 2.73 6.64 -7.03
N ILE A 57 3.66 7.41 -6.46
CA ILE A 57 3.41 8.22 -5.23
C ILE A 57 2.29 9.23 -5.48
N ARG A 58 2.31 9.89 -6.64
CA ARG A 58 1.29 10.83 -7.07
C ARG A 58 0.31 10.08 -7.95
N LEU A 59 -0.92 9.95 -7.47
CA LEU A 59 -2.01 9.34 -8.19
C LEU A 59 -2.69 10.39 -9.07
N ASP A 60 -3.05 10.00 -10.27
CA ASP A 60 -3.70 10.81 -11.30
C ASP A 60 -5.14 10.36 -11.56
N LYS A 61 -5.50 9.15 -11.11
CA LYS A 61 -6.83 8.57 -11.27
C LYS A 61 -7.79 9.05 -10.20
N GLU A 62 -9.02 9.32 -10.62
CA GLU A 62 -10.13 9.61 -9.72
C GLU A 62 -10.42 8.39 -8.84
N HIS A 63 -10.76 8.65 -7.58
CA HIS A 63 -11.13 7.64 -6.58
C HIS A 63 -10.02 6.67 -6.17
N GLU A 64 -8.77 7.00 -6.49
CA GLU A 64 -7.60 6.35 -5.93
C GLU A 64 -6.92 7.26 -4.90
N ALA A 65 -6.53 6.68 -3.76
CA ALA A 65 -5.76 7.38 -2.75
C ALA A 65 -4.70 6.46 -2.15
N TRP A 66 -3.65 7.02 -1.59
CA TRP A 66 -2.76 6.27 -0.72
C TRP A 66 -3.29 6.31 0.71
N CYS A 67 -3.14 5.21 1.44
CA CYS A 67 -3.19 5.27 2.90
C CYS A 67 -2.08 6.22 3.39
N THR A 68 -2.45 7.23 4.18
CA THR A 68 -1.56 8.32 4.62
C THR A 68 -0.31 7.80 5.31
N ASP A 69 -0.45 6.80 6.19
CA ASP A 69 0.68 6.23 6.94
C ASP A 69 1.59 5.39 6.03
N CYS A 70 0.99 4.58 5.16
CA CYS A 70 1.74 3.82 4.15
C CYS A 70 2.51 4.75 3.19
N LEU A 71 1.92 5.88 2.80
CA LEU A 71 2.56 6.89 1.98
C LEU A 71 3.75 7.52 2.71
N ALA A 72 3.57 7.90 3.98
CA ALA A 72 4.64 8.44 4.81
C ALA A 72 5.81 7.46 4.90
N ILE A 73 5.55 6.18 5.20
CA ILE A 73 6.56 5.12 5.25
C ILE A 73 7.29 4.93 3.90
N ASN A 74 6.59 5.11 2.79
CA ASN A 74 7.18 5.03 1.44
C ASN A 74 8.10 6.23 1.13
N ILE A 75 7.75 7.42 1.62
CA ILE A 75 8.55 8.64 1.43
C ILE A 75 9.77 8.62 2.35
N THR A 76 9.61 8.27 3.63
CA THR A 76 10.70 8.24 4.61
C THR A 76 11.66 7.08 4.35
N GLY A 77 11.15 5.90 3.99
CA GLY A 77 11.98 4.73 3.67
C GLY A 77 12.88 4.90 2.43
N LYS A 78 12.56 5.85 1.54
CA LYS A 78 13.45 6.23 0.42
C LYS A 78 14.65 7.08 0.86
N GLN A 79 14.60 7.72 2.03
CA GLN A 79 15.72 8.53 2.53
C GLN A 79 16.85 7.68 3.15
N SER A 80 16.61 6.40 3.43
CA SER A 80 17.58 5.53 4.10
C SER A 80 18.50 4.73 3.17
N THR A 81 18.36 4.81 1.83
CA THR A 81 19.23 4.07 0.89
C THR A 81 20.44 4.87 0.42
N THR A 82 20.83 5.93 1.13
CA THR A 82 22.12 6.63 0.91
C THR A 82 22.79 6.92 2.24
N GLN A 83 23.20 5.86 2.94
CA GLN A 83 24.26 5.96 3.95
C GLN A 83 25.11 4.69 3.82
N GLU A 84 26.27 4.85 3.19
CA GLU A 84 27.37 3.87 3.22
C GLU A 84 27.72 3.52 4.68
N PRO A 85 28.07 2.26 4.98
CA PRO A 85 28.54 1.90 6.31
C PRO A 85 29.95 2.48 6.54
N PRO A 86 30.22 3.14 7.69
CA PRO A 86 31.58 3.52 8.04
C PRO A 86 32.43 2.27 8.30
N ARG A 87 33.67 2.31 7.79
CA ARG A 87 34.72 1.29 7.93
C ARG A 87 35.09 0.98 9.38
#